data_AF-A0A7Y5KBE4-F1
#
_entry.id   AF-A0A7Y5KBE4-F1
#
_cell.length_a   1.000
_cell.length_b   1.000
_cell.length_c   1.000
_cell.angle_alpha   90.00
_cell.angle_beta   90.00
_cell.angle_gamma   90.00
#
_symmetry.space_group_name_H-M   'P 1'
#
loop_
_entity.id
_entity.type
_entity.pdbx_description
1 polymer ?
#
loop_
_entity_poly.entity_id
_entity_poly.type
_entity_poly.pdbx_seq_one_letter_code
_entity_poly.pdbx_strand_id
1 'polypeptide(L)' 'MSTFAFVAKTVRQNFLFKLYKHYILDSVLIVKRAGFKELIRQRGLKFFYAICAYYLVRDTLLYVVLPYFVARGLF' A
#
# COMPACT_ATOMS: atom_id res chain seq x y z
N MET A 1 -22.92 -6.46 -26.12
CA MET A 1 -22.56 -5.04 -25.85
C MET A 1 -22.86 -4.62 -24.39
N SER A 2 -22.86 -5.57 -23.44
CA SER A 2 -23.26 -5.35 -22.03
C SER A 2 -22.18 -5.79 -21.02
N THR A 3 -21.19 -6.58 -21.44
CA THR A 3 -20.13 -7.12 -20.59
C THR A 3 -19.09 -6.06 -20.21
N PHE A 4 -18.71 -5.17 -21.15
CA PHE A 4 -17.73 -4.10 -20.89
C PHE A 4 -18.25 -3.04 -19.90
N ALA A 5 -19.54 -2.71 -19.96
CA ALA A 5 -20.15 -1.73 -19.05
C ALA A 5 -20.21 -2.24 -17.60
N PHE A 6 -20.39 -3.55 -17.40
CA PHE A 6 -20.38 -4.18 -16.08
C PHE A 6 -18.98 -4.20 -15.46
N VAL A 7 -17.95 -4.59 -16.24
CA VAL A 7 -16.55 -4.55 -15.78
C VAL A 7 -16.11 -3.12 -15.41
N ALA A 8 -16.48 -2.12 -16.21
CA ALA A 8 -16.17 -0.71 -15.91
C ALA A 8 -16.84 -0.21 -14.62
N LYS A 9 -18.03 -0.73 -14.28
CA LYS A 9 -18.75 -0.41 -13.04
C LYS A 9 -18.09 -1.07 -11.82
N THR A 10 -17.60 -2.29 -11.96
CA THR A 10 -16.90 -3.01 -10.88
C THR A 10 -15.54 -2.42 -10.56
N VAL A 11 -14.75 -2.01 -11.57
CA VAL A 11 -13.46 -1.31 -11.37
C VAL A 11 -13.63 0.00 -10.59
N ARG A 12 -14.75 0.71 -10.77
CA ARG A 12 -15.09 1.93 -10.03
C ARG A 12 -15.36 1.69 -8.54
N GLN A 13 -15.76 0.47 -8.16
CA GLN A 13 -16.10 0.10 -6.77
C GLN A 13 -14.97 -0.57 -6.01
N ASN A 14 -13.77 -0.71 -6.60
CA ASN A 14 -12.61 -1.21 -5.87
C ASN A 14 -12.22 -0.21 -4.79
N PHE A 15 -12.75 -0.44 -3.58
CA PHE A 15 -12.47 0.34 -2.37
C PHE A 15 -10.96 0.50 -2.16
N LEU A 16 -10.18 -0.55 -2.45
CA LEU A 16 -8.72 -0.56 -2.45
C LEU A 16 -8.11 0.49 -3.38
N PHE A 17 -8.66 0.66 -4.59
CA PHE A 17 -8.18 1.66 -5.54
C PHE A 17 -8.48 3.09 -5.04
N LYS A 18 -9.65 3.28 -4.44
CA LYS A 18 -10.04 4.56 -3.83
C LYS A 18 -9.17 4.91 -2.64
N LEU A 19 -8.86 3.91 -1.80
CA LEU A 19 -7.96 4.04 -0.66
C LEU A 19 -6.54 4.34 -1.13
N TYR A 20 -6.02 3.60 -2.11
CA TYR A 20 -4.70 3.81 -2.70
C TYR A 20 -4.56 5.23 -3.27
N LYS A 21 -5.56 5.68 -4.04
CA LYS A 21 -5.57 7.04 -4.60
C LYS A 21 -5.53 8.09 -3.49
N HIS A 22 -6.32 7.93 -2.44
CA HIS A 22 -6.37 8.90 -1.35
C HIS A 22 -5.14 8.83 -0.42
N TYR A 23 -4.52 7.66 -0.27
CA TYR A 23 -3.37 7.50 0.62
C TYR A 23 -2.03 7.77 -0.05
N ILE A 24 -1.82 7.30 -1.27
CA ILE A 24 -0.53 7.38 -1.97
C ILE A 24 -0.45 8.65 -2.81
N LEU A 25 -1.39 8.86 -3.74
CA LEU A 25 -1.32 10.00 -4.67
C LEU A 25 -1.46 11.34 -3.93
N ASP A 26 -2.33 11.41 -2.94
CA ASP A 26 -2.51 12.61 -2.12
C ASP A 26 -1.26 12.93 -1.29
N SER A 27 -0.59 11.90 -0.76
CA SER A 27 0.68 12.06 -0.03
C SER A 27 1.79 12.57 -0.95
N VAL A 28 1.88 12.06 -2.18
CA VAL A 28 2.84 12.55 -3.19
C VAL A 28 2.57 14.01 -3.54
N LEU A 29 1.29 14.40 -3.67
CA LEU A 29 0.91 15.79 -3.93
C LEU A 29 1.26 16.73 -2.76
N ILE A 30 1.05 16.30 -1.51
CA ILE A 30 1.44 17.06 -0.32
C ILE A 30 2.96 17.29 -0.30
N VAL A 31 3.74 16.25 -0.53
CA VAL A 31 5.22 16.36 -0.59
C VAL A 31 5.65 17.29 -1.73
N LYS A 32 5.03 17.19 -2.90
CA LYS A 32 5.37 18.03 -4.06
C LYS A 32 5.06 19.52 -3.82
N ARG A 33 3.99 19.83 -3.09
CA ARG A 33 3.57 21.22 -2.84
C ARG A 33 4.22 21.86 -1.62
N ALA A 34 4.35 21.11 -0.52
CA ALA A 34 4.70 21.65 0.79
C ALA A 34 5.91 20.95 1.43
N GLY A 35 6.49 19.97 0.75
CA GLY A 35 7.66 19.22 1.21
C GLY A 35 7.34 18.07 2.16
N PHE A 36 8.37 17.29 2.47
CA PHE A 36 8.25 16.09 3.29
C PHE A 36 7.86 16.38 4.75
N LYS A 37 8.28 17.55 5.27
CA LYS A 37 7.96 17.99 6.62
C LYS A 37 6.44 18.14 6.83
N GLU A 38 5.73 18.70 5.85
CA GLU A 38 4.27 18.84 5.96
C GLU A 38 3.52 17.52 5.78
N LEU A 39 4.06 16.56 5.02
CA LEU A 39 3.49 15.22 4.97
C LEU A 39 3.50 14.55 6.35
N ILE A 40 4.64 14.62 7.04
CA ILE A 40 4.78 14.08 8.40
C ILE A 40 3.87 14.86 9.37
N ARG A 41 3.73 16.18 9.21
CA ARG A 41 2.85 16.98 10.08
C ARG A 41 1.37 16.63 9.92
N GLN A 42 0.91 16.40 8.68
CA GLN A 42 -0.49 16.07 8.40
C GLN A 42 -0.85 14.62 8.72
N ARG A 43 0.03 13.65 8.38
CA ARG A 43 -0.25 12.23 8.64
C ARG A 43 0.23 11.74 10.00
N GLY A 44 1.17 12.46 10.62
CA GLY A 44 1.72 12.16 11.93
C GLY A 44 2.43 10.81 12.01
N LEU A 45 2.53 10.30 13.24
CA LEU A 45 3.15 9.01 13.54
C LEU A 45 2.50 7.82 12.84
N LYS A 46 1.22 7.94 12.42
CA LYS A 46 0.52 6.87 11.69
C LYS A 46 1.22 6.53 10.37
N PHE A 47 1.81 7.52 9.69
CA PHE A 47 2.59 7.28 8.47
C PHE A 47 3.87 6.49 8.77
N PHE A 48 4.55 6.84 9.85
CA PHE A 48 5.74 6.12 10.30
C PHE A 48 5.41 4.67 10.65
N TYR A 49 4.36 4.43 11.45
CA TYR A 49 3.92 3.07 11.76
C TYR A 49 3.51 2.28 10.52
N ALA A 50 2.87 2.90 9.53
CA ALA A 50 2.52 2.22 8.28
C ALA A 50 3.77 1.78 7.50
N ILE A 51 4.80 2.63 7.45
CA ILE A 51 6.10 2.28 6.86
C ILE A 51 6.75 1.16 7.67
N CYS A 52 6.90 1.32 8.99
CA CYS A 52 7.49 0.30 9.85
C CYS A 52 6.77 -1.05 9.72
N ALA A 53 5.44 -1.07 9.71
CA ALA A 53 4.66 -2.29 9.53
C ALA A 53 4.90 -2.93 8.15
N TYR A 54 4.95 -2.13 7.09
CA TYR A 54 5.28 -2.63 5.75
C TYR A 54 6.66 -3.30 5.71
N TYR A 55 7.68 -2.65 6.28
CA TYR A 55 9.03 -3.20 6.33
C TYR A 55 9.11 -4.45 7.22
N LEU A 56 8.40 -4.46 8.35
CA LEU A 56 8.36 -5.61 9.27
C LEU A 56 7.71 -6.83 8.62
N VAL A 57 6.58 -6.66 7.94
CA VAL A 57 5.90 -7.74 7.23
C VAL A 57 6.78 -8.23 6.09
N ARG A 58 7.35 -7.33 5.29
CA ARG A 58 8.26 -7.68 4.19
C ARG A 58 9.44 -8.50 4.69
N ASP A 59 10.10 -8.05 5.75
CA ASP A 59 11.32 -8.70 6.25
C ASP A 59 10.98 -10.05 6.89
N THR A 60 9.86 -10.14 7.59
CA THR A 60 9.36 -11.43 8.09
C THR A 60 9.08 -12.39 6.93
N LEU A 61 8.40 -11.92 5.88
CA LEU A 61 8.10 -12.75 4.72
C LEU A 61 9.37 -13.23 4.00
N LEU A 62 10.31 -12.32 3.73
CA LEU A 62 11.52 -12.62 2.95
C LEU A 62 12.54 -13.45 3.74
N TYR A 63 12.74 -13.16 5.02
CA TYR A 63 13.84 -13.74 5.79
C TYR A 63 13.41 -14.81 6.78
N VAL A 64 12.13 -14.90 7.11
CA VAL A 64 11.62 -15.93 8.03
C VAL A 64 10.75 -16.93 7.27
N VAL A 65 9.72 -16.45 6.59
CA VAL A 65 8.73 -17.30 5.95
C VAL A 65 9.31 -18.01 4.72
N LEU A 66 10.01 -17.28 3.85
CA LEU A 66 10.62 -17.85 2.65
C LEU A 66 11.65 -18.95 2.99
N PRO A 67 12.61 -18.73 3.90
CA PRO A 67 13.58 -19.77 4.28
C PRO A 67 12.91 -20.94 5.01
N TYR A 68 11.88 -20.68 5.81
CA TYR A 68 11.12 -21.74 6.47
C TYR A 68 10.44 -22.67 5.45
N PHE A 69 9.82 -22.12 4.41
CA PHE A 69 9.20 -22.91 3.34
C PHE A 69 10.23 -23.72 2.55
N VAL A 70 11.38 -23.13 2.23
CA VAL A 70 12.49 -23.82 1.55
C VAL A 70 13.03 -24.97 2.42
N ALA A 71 13.26 -24.74 3.72
CA ALA A 71 13.73 -25.78 4.65
C ALA A 71 12.74 -26.94 4.81
N ARG A 72 11.44 -26.69 4.58
CA ARG A 72 10.38 -27.70 4.61
C ARG A 72 10.15 -28.40 3.27
N GLY A 73 10.87 -28.01 2.21
CA GLY A 73 10.71 -28.58 0.86
C GLY A 73 9.36 -28.25 0.22
N LEU A 74 8.74 -27.13 0.62
CA LEU A 74 7.46 -26.66 0.06
C LEU A 74 7.65 -25.82 -1.22
N PHE A 75 8.90 -25.68 -1.69
CA PHE A 75 9.33 -24.92 -2.86
C PHE A 75 10.31 -25.73 -3.71
#